data_AF-A0A4S2UZV7-F1
#
_entry.id   AF-A0A4S2UZV7-F1
#
_cell.length_a   1.000
_cell.length_b   1.000
_cell.length_c   1.000
_cell.angle_alpha   90.00
_cell.angle_beta   90.00
_cell.angle_gamma   90.00
#
_symmetry.space_group_name_H-M   'P 1'
#
loop_
_entity.id
_entity.type
_entity.pdbx_description
1 polymer ?
#
loop_
_entity_poly.entity_id
_entity_poly.type
_entity_poly.pdbx_seq_one_letter_code
_entity_poly.pdbx_strand_id
1 'polypeptide(L)'
;MSETETPTERSMRMRLASHKSWAGTPDRSARTAAARKASHHTRFLKAARELHPDATDEQITAVAESLRSAHYTELALRSAKARRLKAATRDTSAAAA
;
A
#
# COMPACT_ATOMS: atom_id res chain seq x y z
N MET A 1 -27.88 -2.68 -7.46
CA MET A 1 -26.97 -2.01 -6.52
C MET A 1 -27.86 -1.15 -5.64
N SER A 2 -28.16 -1.56 -4.40
CA SER A 2 -29.17 -0.84 -3.62
C SER A 2 -28.62 0.50 -3.15
N GLU A 3 -29.41 1.54 -3.37
CA GLU A 3 -29.11 2.94 -3.04
C GLU A 3 -29.24 3.21 -1.52
N THR A 4 -29.37 2.16 -0.70
CA THR A 4 -29.80 2.21 0.70
C THR A 4 -28.94 1.36 1.65
N GLU A 5 -27.67 1.08 1.33
CA GLU A 5 -26.74 0.54 2.34
C GLU A 5 -26.09 1.67 3.15
N THR A 6 -26.28 1.62 4.48
CA THR A 6 -25.50 2.44 5.42
C THR A 6 -23.99 2.13 5.29
N PRO A 7 -23.10 3.04 5.72
CA PRO A 7 -21.66 2.76 5.72
C PRO A 7 -21.27 1.48 6.47
N THR A 8 -21.98 1.17 7.56
CA THR A 8 -21.76 -0.03 8.37
C THR A 8 -22.11 -1.31 7.61
N GLU A 9 -23.28 -1.37 7.00
CA GLU A 9 -23.74 -2.54 6.22
C GLU A 9 -22.82 -2.78 5.02
N ARG A 10 -22.46 -1.72 4.30
CA ARG A 10 -21.49 -1.78 3.21
C ARG A 10 -20.16 -2.37 3.67
N SER A 11 -19.67 -1.93 4.85
CA SER A 11 -18.44 -2.43 5.44
C SER A 11 -18.53 -3.92 5.81
N MET A 12 -19.66 -4.35 6.40
CA MET A 12 -19.92 -5.76 6.73
C MET A 12 -19.97 -6.63 5.47
N ARG A 13 -20.65 -6.18 4.41
CA ARG A 13 -20.71 -6.89 3.12
C ARG A 13 -19.32 -7.10 2.52
N MET A 14 -18.46 -6.08 2.56
CA MET A 14 -17.09 -6.21 2.06
C MET A 14 -16.25 -7.19 2.88
N ARG A 15 -16.40 -7.22 4.21
CA ARG A 15 -15.74 -8.21 5.06
C ARG A 15 -16.21 -9.63 4.74
N LEU A 16 -17.52 -9.83 4.61
CA LEU A 16 -18.09 -11.12 4.23
C LEU A 16 -17.52 -11.64 2.91
N ALA A 17 -17.49 -10.77 1.89
CA ALA A 17 -16.92 -11.10 0.58
C ALA A 17 -15.42 -11.46 0.69
N SER A 18 -14.65 -10.69 1.46
CA SER A 18 -13.23 -10.96 1.70
C SER A 18 -12.99 -12.32 2.36
N HIS A 19 -13.72 -12.63 3.45
CA HIS A 19 -13.60 -13.92 4.13
C HIS A 19 -13.95 -15.10 3.21
N LYS A 20 -15.05 -15.01 2.46
CA LYS A 20 -15.42 -16.04 1.47
C LYS A 20 -14.34 -16.21 0.40
N SER A 21 -13.80 -15.10 -0.10
CA SER A 21 -12.77 -15.12 -1.12
C SER A 21 -11.47 -15.78 -0.63
N TRP A 22 -11.04 -15.50 0.61
CA TRP A 22 -9.86 -16.13 1.19
C TRP A 22 -10.08 -17.59 1.60
N ALA A 23 -11.28 -17.96 2.02
CA ALA A 23 -11.63 -19.36 2.30
C ALA A 23 -11.53 -20.23 1.04
N GLY A 24 -11.93 -19.69 -0.12
CA GLY A 24 -11.78 -20.36 -1.42
C GLY A 24 -10.38 -20.28 -2.05
N THR A 25 -9.39 -19.68 -1.37
CA THR A 25 -8.02 -19.56 -1.89
C THR A 25 -7.09 -20.56 -1.20
N PRO A 26 -6.85 -21.75 -1.79
CA PRO A 26 -5.97 -22.75 -1.19
C PRO A 26 -4.51 -22.30 -1.17
N ASP A 27 -4.03 -21.70 -2.27
CA ASP A 27 -2.69 -21.12 -2.35
C ASP A 27 -2.75 -19.59 -2.31
N ARG A 28 -2.53 -19.03 -1.11
CA ARG A 28 -2.48 -17.58 -0.89
C ARG A 28 -1.26 -16.94 -1.55
N SER A 29 -0.18 -17.71 -1.70
CA SER A 29 1.06 -17.23 -2.30
C SER A 29 0.89 -17.06 -3.82
N ALA A 30 0.28 -18.03 -4.51
CA ALA A 30 -0.02 -17.90 -5.93
C ALA A 30 -0.95 -16.71 -6.21
N ARG A 31 -2.03 -16.55 -5.43
CA ARG A 31 -2.99 -15.45 -5.60
C ARG A 31 -2.35 -14.07 -5.59
N THR A 32 -1.28 -13.88 -4.81
CA THR A 32 -0.61 -12.57 -4.65
C THR A 32 0.72 -12.45 -5.40
N ALA A 33 1.14 -13.49 -6.14
CA ALA A 33 2.44 -13.53 -6.82
C ALA A 33 2.59 -12.44 -7.89
N ALA A 34 1.57 -12.27 -8.75
CA ALA A 34 1.60 -11.27 -9.82
C ALA A 34 1.74 -9.84 -9.26
N ALA A 35 0.98 -9.52 -8.21
CA ALA A 35 1.06 -8.24 -7.52
C ALA A 35 2.45 -8.03 -6.90
N ARG A 36 3.01 -9.03 -6.21
CA ARG A 36 4.35 -8.95 -5.60
C ARG A 36 5.46 -8.75 -6.64
N LYS A 37 5.36 -9.43 -7.79
CA LYS A 37 6.30 -9.27 -8.90
C LYS A 37 6.27 -7.84 -9.45
N ALA A 38 5.07 -7.28 -9.65
CA ALA A 38 4.88 -5.92 -10.14
C ALA A 38 5.31 -4.84 -9.12
N SER A 39 4.98 -5.01 -7.84
CA SER A 39 5.13 -3.97 -6.82
C SER A 39 6.54 -3.87 -6.23
N HIS A 40 7.18 -4.99 -5.88
CA HIS A 40 8.38 -4.96 -5.04
C HIS A 40 9.67 -5.07 -5.84
N HIS A 41 9.68 -5.88 -6.89
CA HIS A 41 10.91 -6.21 -7.61
C HIS A 41 11.05 -5.42 -8.91
N THR A 42 10.00 -5.35 -9.73
CA THR A 42 10.16 -4.86 -11.11
C THR A 42 10.09 -3.34 -11.24
N ARG A 43 9.23 -2.64 -10.49
CA ARG A 43 9.07 -1.18 -10.64
C ARG A 43 10.33 -0.38 -10.27
N PHE A 44 11.04 -0.80 -9.22
CA PHE A 44 12.25 -0.09 -8.76
C PHE A 44 13.45 -0.40 -9.64
N LEU A 45 13.58 -1.63 -10.14
CA LEU A 45 14.57 -1.99 -11.16
C LEU A 45 14.35 -1.20 -12.47
N LYS A 46 13.09 -1.06 -12.90
CA LYS A 46 12.74 -0.24 -14.08
C LYS A 46 13.16 1.22 -13.87
N ALA A 47 12.77 1.82 -12.75
CA ALA A 47 13.11 3.19 -12.41
C ALA A 47 14.63 3.40 -12.27
N ALA A 48 15.35 2.43 -11.70
CA ALA A 48 16.81 2.48 -11.59
C ALA A 48 17.48 2.51 -12.97
N ARG A 49 17.01 1.68 -13.92
CA ARG A 49 17.53 1.68 -15.30
C ARG A 49 17.18 2.94 -16.07
N GLU A 50 16.01 3.54 -15.82
CA GLU A 50 15.64 4.83 -16.41
C GLU A 50 16.53 5.96 -15.88
N LEU A 51 16.92 5.92 -14.60
CA LEU A 51 17.78 6.93 -13.97
C LEU A 51 19.26 6.77 -14.35
N HIS A 52 19.72 5.53 -14.53
CA HIS A 52 21.10 5.20 -14.84
C HIS A 52 21.17 4.19 -15.99
N PRO A 53 20.96 4.61 -17.25
CA PRO A 53 20.87 3.70 -18.40
C PRO A 53 22.16 2.92 -18.67
N ASP A 54 23.32 3.50 -18.36
CA ASP A 54 24.63 2.92 -18.62
C ASP A 54 25.25 2.18 -17.41
N ALA A 55 24.50 2.07 -16.30
CA ALA A 55 25.00 1.41 -15.09
C ALA A 55 25.02 -0.12 -15.21
N THR A 56 25.94 -0.75 -14.48
CA THR A 56 26.01 -2.22 -14.41
C THR A 56 24.80 -2.79 -13.64
N ASP A 57 24.49 -4.07 -13.84
CA ASP A 57 23.36 -4.71 -13.13
C ASP A 57 23.51 -4.69 -11.60
N GLU A 58 24.75 -4.74 -11.09
CA GLU A 58 25.05 -4.61 -9.66
C GLU A 58 24.69 -3.21 -9.15
N GLN A 59 25.10 -2.16 -9.88
CA GLN A 59 24.75 -0.78 -9.57
C GLN A 59 23.24 -0.55 -9.63
N ILE A 60 22.57 -1.08 -10.66
CA ILE A 60 21.10 -1.01 -10.80
C ILE A 60 20.41 -1.66 -9.61
N THR A 61 20.92 -2.79 -9.13
CA THR A 61 20.36 -3.48 -7.96
C THR A 61 20.48 -2.63 -6.70
N ALA A 62 21.66 -2.05 -6.44
CA ALA A 62 21.88 -1.16 -5.30
C ALA A 62 21.00 0.11 -5.36
N VAL A 63 20.84 0.70 -6.55
CA VAL A 63 19.94 1.85 -6.77
C VAL A 63 18.49 1.45 -6.52
N ALA A 64 18.04 0.31 -7.03
CA ALA A 64 16.67 -0.16 -6.85
C ALA A 64 16.34 -0.41 -5.36
N GLU A 65 17.28 -0.95 -4.59
CA GLU A 65 17.14 -1.12 -3.14
C GLU A 65 17.03 0.21 -2.41
N SER A 66 17.83 1.19 -2.82
CA SER A 66 17.79 2.55 -2.27
C SER A 66 16.47 3.25 -2.60
N LEU A 67 15.99 3.16 -3.85
CA LEU A 67 14.69 3.70 -4.29
C LEU A 67 13.53 3.05 -3.52
N ARG A 68 13.60 1.73 -3.30
CA ARG A 68 12.62 1.00 -2.50
C ARG A 68 12.59 1.53 -1.07
N SER A 69 13.74 1.68 -0.44
CA SER A 69 13.86 2.16 0.93
C SER A 69 13.35 3.59 1.07
N ALA A 70 13.71 4.47 0.12
CA ALA A 70 13.23 5.85 0.07
C ALA A 70 11.70 5.91 -0.03
N HIS A 71 11.08 5.13 -0.93
CA HIS A 71 9.64 5.10 -1.12
C HIS A 71 8.88 4.73 0.17
N TYR A 72 9.32 3.68 0.87
CA TYR A 72 8.64 3.27 2.11
C TYR A 72 8.89 4.23 3.26
N THR A 73 10.08 4.85 3.31
CA THR A 73 10.39 5.90 4.28
C THR A 73 9.49 7.12 4.08
N GLU A 74 9.30 7.54 2.84
CA GLU A 74 8.39 8.63 2.50
C GLU A 74 6.95 8.31 2.88
N LEU A 75 6.48 7.09 2.58
CA LEU A 75 5.15 6.64 2.96
C LEU A 75 4.95 6.65 4.48
N ALA A 76 5.95 6.18 5.24
CA ALA A 76 5.93 6.20 6.70
C ALA A 76 5.87 7.63 7.24
N LEU A 77 6.66 8.55 6.69
CA LEU A 77 6.65 9.96 7.07
C LEU A 77 5.29 10.62 6.81
N ARG A 78 4.71 10.40 5.63
CA ARG A 78 3.37 10.90 5.28
C ARG A 78 2.32 10.34 6.23
N SER A 79 2.40 9.05 6.55
CA SER A 79 1.50 8.38 7.50
C SER A 79 1.60 8.98 8.91
N ALA A 80 2.82 9.26 9.40
CA ALA A 80 3.03 9.92 10.68
C ALA A 80 2.45 11.34 10.71
N LYS A 81 2.63 12.12 9.63
CA LYS A 81 2.01 13.45 9.48
C LYS A 81 0.48 13.37 9.53
N ALA A 82 -0.12 12.44 8.79
CA ALA A 82 -1.59 12.26 8.77
C ALA A 82 -2.15 11.87 10.14
N ARG A 83 -1.47 10.99 10.89
CA ARG A 83 -1.87 10.63 12.25
C ARG A 83 -1.85 11.82 13.20
N ARG A 84 -0.81 12.66 13.13
CA ARG A 84 -0.72 13.90 13.95
C ARG A 84 -1.87 14.85 13.65
N LEU A 85 -2.17 15.07 12.37
CA LEU A 85 -3.29 15.93 11.97
C LEU A 85 -4.63 15.39 12.50
N LYS A 86 -4.88 14.08 12.35
CA LYS A 86 -6.11 13.46 12.83
C LYS A 86 -6.27 13.57 14.35
N ALA A 87 -5.18 13.42 15.11
CA ALA A 87 -5.20 13.61 16.56
C ALA A 87 -5.58 15.06 16.91
N ALA A 88 -4.91 16.04 16.30
CA ALA A 88 -5.23 17.46 16.52
C ALA A 88 -6.68 17.79 16.19
N THR A 89 -7.22 17.32 15.06
CA THR A 89 -8.63 17.56 14.70
C THR A 89 -9.61 16.95 15.69
N ARG A 90 -9.28 15.77 16.24
CA ARG A 90 -10.12 15.11 17.25
C ARG A 90 -10.12 15.90 18.55
N ASP A 91 -8.95 16.36 18.98
CA ASP A 91 -8.82 17.14 20.21
C ASP A 91 -9.56 18.47 20.09
N THR A 92 -9.49 19.14 18.93
CA THR A 92 -10.31 20.34 18.65
C THR A 92 -11.81 20.04 18.66
N SER A 93 -12.26 18.93 18.06
CA SER A 93 -13.68 18.56 18.06
C SER A 93 -14.21 18.21 19.45
N ALA A 94 -13.36 17.66 20.32
CA ALA A 94 -13.71 17.35 21.71
C ALA A 94 -13.74 18.60 22.60
N ALA A 95 -12.94 19.62 22.29
CA ALA A 95 -12.97 20.91 22.99
C ALA A 95 -14.14 21.81 22.57
N ALA A 96 -14.75 21.56 21.41
CA ALA A 96 -15.89 22.31 20.87
C ALA A 96 -17.26 21.65 21.13
N ALA A 97 -17.28 20.45 21.72
CA ALA A 97 -18.48 19.70 22.09
C ALA A 97 -18.70 19.77 23.61
#